data_AF-R7M982-F1
#
_entry.id   AF-R7M982-F1
#
_cell.length_a   1.000
_cell.length_b   1.000
_cell.length_c   1.000
_cell.angle_alpha   90.00
_cell.angle_beta   90.00
_cell.angle_gamma   90.00
#
_symmetry.space_group_name_H-M   'P 1'
#
loop_
_entity.id
_entity.type
_entity.pdbx_description
1 polymer ?
#
loop_
_entity_poly.entity_id
_entity_poly.type
_entity_poly.pdbx_seq_one_letter_code
_entity_poly.pdbx_strand_id
1 'polypeptide(L)'
;MILIGWSWDICAKDINNIRINIVFQTITYLLGNEFIKEWLNNKSNLADYLMLAYDKLIENYGEKRAEKIMKIFCKISIEETSKKDKLELEKWKEIIKETKVELDKLENKAKYLEELTKKKKDITKKIEEIDKIINNQELLKKEYDDRNSKLPNKEKIFSVRQLLNKLEVERQNHVDEIRKYNDLIEPKGYVERKEKIKRKHDFLQTLELERKEEQTESIVELCRVFLECFKIIIMKTAIKQDIIKCIYELRYYRFIPFDKETSIKQIKTLKKEFDESMVTLYEKARAMHVIEDVTKDEKANYEIVSKIFDSKMIDLNNMVIETKVENGRLFIQYYDTNILENVIEYQSDKTIKLNKKTKLFV
;
A
#
# COMPACT_ATOMS: atom_id res chain seq x y z
N MET A 1 -15.51 4.91 -10.08
CA MET A 1 -16.61 5.73 -9.54
C MET A 1 -15.96 6.96 -8.92
N ILE A 2 -15.99 8.10 -9.62
CA ILE A 2 -15.43 9.35 -9.13
C ILE A 2 -16.56 10.04 -8.35
N LEU A 3 -16.52 9.99 -7.03
CA LEU A 3 -17.48 10.72 -6.21
C LEU A 3 -17.04 12.19 -6.13
N ILE A 4 -17.69 13.01 -6.95
CA ILE A 4 -17.90 14.44 -6.66
C ILE A 4 -19.15 14.47 -5.79
N GLY A 5 -18.96 14.74 -4.49
CA GLY A 5 -20.03 14.71 -3.49
C GLY A 5 -19.74 13.68 -2.41
N TRP A 6 -19.64 14.14 -1.17
CA TRP A 6 -19.48 13.24 -0.04
C TRP A 6 -20.84 12.64 0.34
N SER A 7 -20.99 11.32 0.28
CA SER A 7 -22.22 10.61 0.66
C SER A 7 -21.98 9.74 1.88
N TRP A 8 -22.86 9.87 2.88
CA TRP A 8 -22.83 9.06 4.12
C TRP A 8 -23.48 7.69 3.94
N ASP A 9 -24.35 7.54 2.94
CA ASP A 9 -25.15 6.34 2.72
C ASP A 9 -24.56 5.47 1.61
N ILE A 10 -23.28 5.12 1.78
CA ILE A 10 -22.72 4.01 1.02
C ILE A 10 -23.27 2.74 1.65
N CYS A 11 -24.27 2.13 1.02
CA CYS A 11 -24.79 0.84 1.45
C CYS A 11 -23.65 -0.19 1.38
N ALA A 12 -23.23 -0.73 2.52
CA ALA A 12 -22.16 -1.74 2.58
C ALA A 12 -22.47 -2.96 1.69
N LYS A 13 -23.76 -3.21 1.39
CA LYS A 13 -24.22 -4.28 0.49
C LYS A 13 -23.89 -4.03 -0.98
N ASP A 14 -23.70 -2.77 -1.38
CA ASP A 14 -23.38 -2.37 -2.76
C ASP A 14 -21.86 -2.36 -3.01
N ILE A 15 -21.06 -2.54 -1.95
CA ILE A 15 -19.60 -2.62 -2.05
C ILE A 15 -19.21 -4.06 -2.39
N ASN A 16 -18.80 -4.29 -3.63
CA ASN A 16 -18.35 -5.60 -4.11
C ASN A 16 -17.26 -6.24 -3.23
N ASN A 17 -16.32 -5.44 -2.72
CA ASN A 17 -15.26 -5.91 -1.84
C ASN A 17 -14.87 -4.81 -0.86
N ILE A 18 -15.29 -5.00 0.39
CA ILE A 18 -15.10 -4.02 1.47
C ILE A 18 -13.61 -3.82 1.78
N ARG A 19 -12.82 -4.89 1.81
CA ARG A 19 -11.36 -4.82 2.05
C ARG A 19 -10.66 -3.97 0.99
N ILE A 20 -10.92 -4.23 -0.29
CA ILE A 20 -10.35 -3.45 -1.40
C ILE A 20 -10.83 -2.00 -1.34
N ASN A 21 -12.08 -1.74 -0.96
CA ASN A 21 -12.57 -0.38 -0.81
C ASN A 21 -11.78 0.38 0.28
N ILE A 22 -11.55 -0.22 1.46
CA ILE A 22 -10.75 0.43 2.52
C ILE A 22 -9.33 0.74 2.03
N VAL A 23 -8.70 -0.20 1.32
CA VAL A 23 -7.37 0.01 0.71
C VAL A 23 -7.41 1.18 -0.27
N PHE A 24 -8.38 1.18 -1.19
CA PHE A 24 -8.52 2.23 -2.18
C PHE A 24 -8.70 3.61 -1.55
N GLN A 25 -9.61 3.73 -0.57
CA GLN A 25 -9.84 4.98 0.16
C GLN A 25 -8.57 5.43 0.90
N THR A 26 -7.91 4.52 1.60
CA THR A 26 -6.66 4.80 2.33
C THR A 26 -5.58 5.36 1.39
N ILE A 27 -5.32 4.69 0.27
CA ILE A 27 -4.31 5.13 -0.70
C ILE A 27 -4.71 6.45 -1.34
N THR A 28 -6.00 6.66 -1.60
CA THR A 28 -6.51 7.91 -2.17
C THR A 28 -6.27 9.09 -1.23
N TYR A 29 -6.50 8.93 0.08
CA TYR A 29 -6.18 9.98 1.04
C TYR A 29 -4.68 10.26 1.16
N LEU A 30 -3.83 9.22 1.07
CA LEU A 30 -2.38 9.38 1.22
C LEU A 30 -1.68 9.92 -0.04
N LEU A 31 -2.14 9.54 -1.24
CA LEU A 31 -1.50 9.92 -2.51
C LEU A 31 -2.21 11.08 -3.21
N GLY A 32 -3.46 11.36 -2.85
CA GLY A 32 -4.29 12.39 -3.45
C GLY A 32 -5.05 11.90 -4.69
N ASN A 33 -6.25 12.47 -4.89
CA ASN A 33 -7.16 12.11 -5.97
C ASN A 33 -6.56 12.24 -7.37
N GLU A 34 -5.74 13.26 -7.61
CA GLU A 34 -5.14 13.50 -8.93
C GLU A 34 -4.18 12.36 -9.30
N PHE A 35 -3.29 11.99 -8.37
CA PHE A 35 -2.37 10.87 -8.56
C PHE A 35 -3.12 9.56 -8.86
N ILE A 36 -4.21 9.27 -8.14
CA ILE A 36 -5.01 8.07 -8.38
C ILE A 36 -5.71 8.11 -9.73
N LYS A 37 -6.21 9.28 -10.16
CA LYS A 37 -6.81 9.43 -11.49
C LYS A 37 -5.78 9.21 -12.59
N GLU A 38 -4.57 9.74 -12.43
CA GLU A 38 -3.47 9.53 -13.37
C GLU A 38 -3.07 8.05 -13.44
N TRP A 39 -2.95 7.39 -12.29
CA TRP A 39 -2.68 5.95 -12.23
C TRP A 39 -3.75 5.13 -12.97
N LEU A 40 -5.03 5.36 -12.66
CA LEU A 40 -6.14 4.61 -13.28
C LEU A 40 -6.26 4.84 -14.79
N ASN A 41 -5.88 6.03 -15.26
CA ASN A 41 -5.94 6.39 -16.68
C ASN A 41 -4.65 6.05 -17.44
N ASN A 42 -3.64 5.50 -16.78
CA ASN A 42 -2.40 5.14 -17.43
C ASN A 42 -2.61 3.96 -18.39
N LYS A 43 -2.54 4.25 -19.70
CA LYS A 43 -2.60 3.25 -20.79
C LYS A 43 -1.20 2.86 -21.30
N SER A 44 -0.15 3.43 -20.74
CA SER A 44 1.24 3.21 -21.17
C SER A 44 2.03 2.43 -20.12
N ASN A 45 2.95 1.57 -20.56
CA ASN A 45 3.88 0.88 -19.65
C ASN A 45 5.11 1.75 -19.30
N LEU A 46 5.07 3.07 -19.58
CA LEU A 46 6.21 3.96 -19.40
C LEU A 46 6.42 4.37 -17.93
N ALA A 47 5.35 4.44 -17.14
CA ALA A 47 5.39 4.84 -15.75
C ALA A 47 5.03 3.67 -14.82
N ASP A 48 5.96 3.31 -13.94
CA ASP A 48 5.70 2.37 -12.84
C ASP A 48 5.06 3.12 -11.67
N TYR A 49 3.74 3.18 -11.66
CA TYR A 49 2.98 3.86 -10.61
C TYR A 49 3.13 3.21 -9.23
N LEU A 50 3.55 1.95 -9.15
CA LEU A 50 3.83 1.31 -7.86
C LEU A 50 5.07 1.95 -7.24
N MET A 51 6.11 2.18 -8.05
CA MET A 51 7.32 2.89 -7.64
C MET A 51 7.03 4.36 -7.34
N LEU A 52 6.28 5.06 -8.21
CA LEU A 52 5.91 6.46 -7.97
C LEU A 52 5.08 6.64 -6.70
N ALA A 53 4.17 5.71 -6.42
CA ALA A 53 3.41 5.71 -5.17
C ALA A 53 4.34 5.53 -3.97
N TYR A 54 5.30 4.61 -4.05
CA TYR A 54 6.26 4.39 -2.98
C TYR A 54 7.13 5.62 -2.72
N ASP A 55 7.69 6.23 -3.76
CA ASP A 55 8.50 7.45 -3.66
C ASP A 55 7.70 8.60 -3.03
N LYS A 56 6.44 8.78 -3.46
CA LYS A 56 5.53 9.79 -2.89
C LYS A 56 5.21 9.52 -1.43
N LEU A 57 5.10 8.26 -1.00
CA LEU A 57 4.92 7.92 0.41
C LEU A 57 6.18 8.21 1.23
N ILE A 58 7.37 7.95 0.68
CA ILE A 58 8.65 8.27 1.33
C ILE A 58 8.75 9.78 1.56
N GLU A 59 8.51 10.57 0.51
CA GLU A 59 8.59 12.03 0.56
C GLU A 59 7.64 12.60 1.62
N ASN A 60 6.41 12.09 1.69
CA ASN A 60 5.39 12.64 2.56
C ASN A 60 5.45 12.13 4.00
N TYR A 61 5.82 10.86 4.22
CA TYR A 61 5.63 10.16 5.49
C TYR A 61 6.88 9.43 6.02
N GLY A 62 7.95 9.40 5.24
CA GLY A 62 9.21 8.73 5.56
C GLY A 62 9.23 7.23 5.22
N GLU A 63 10.44 6.73 4.99
CA GLU A 63 10.72 5.37 4.48
C GLU A 63 10.03 4.27 5.28
N LYS A 64 10.15 4.28 6.61
CA LYS A 64 9.54 3.26 7.48
C LYS A 64 8.03 3.12 7.28
N ARG A 65 7.29 4.23 7.12
CA ARG A 65 5.83 4.19 6.92
C ARG A 65 5.48 3.79 5.50
N ALA A 66 6.23 4.30 4.52
CA ALA A 66 6.08 3.94 3.11
C ALA A 66 6.26 2.42 2.91
N GLU A 67 7.33 1.84 3.45
CA GLU A 67 7.60 0.39 3.38
C GLU A 67 6.44 -0.41 3.98
N LYS A 68 5.95 0.02 5.15
CA LYS A 68 4.86 -0.65 5.85
C LYS A 68 3.56 -0.60 5.06
N ILE A 69 3.20 0.57 4.51
CA ILE A 69 2.01 0.73 3.66
C ILE A 69 2.12 -0.16 2.42
N MET A 70 3.25 -0.13 1.71
CA MET A 70 3.42 -0.92 0.49
C MET A 70 3.40 -2.42 0.76
N LYS A 71 4.01 -2.87 1.86
CA LYS A 71 3.98 -4.28 2.27
C LYS A 71 2.55 -4.74 2.53
N ILE A 72 1.76 -3.96 3.28
CA ILE A 72 0.36 -4.28 3.59
C ILE A 72 -0.51 -4.22 2.32
N PHE A 73 -0.30 -3.22 1.47
CA PHE A 73 -0.98 -3.08 0.18
C PHE A 73 -0.77 -4.32 -0.68
N CYS A 74 0.49 -4.69 -0.95
CA CYS A 74 0.84 -5.88 -1.72
C CYS A 74 0.25 -7.16 -1.10
N LYS A 75 0.33 -7.31 0.23
CA LYS A 75 -0.27 -8.45 0.95
C LYS A 75 -1.77 -8.57 0.66
N ILE A 76 -2.54 -7.49 0.89
CA ILE A 76 -3.99 -7.50 0.67
C ILE A 76 -4.33 -7.73 -0.80
N SER A 77 -3.58 -7.10 -1.74
CA SER A 77 -3.79 -7.30 -3.17
C SER A 77 -3.62 -8.77 -3.56
N ILE A 78 -2.55 -9.43 -3.11
CA ILE A 78 -2.28 -10.84 -3.40
C ILE A 78 -3.35 -11.75 -2.80
N GLU A 79 -3.74 -11.52 -1.55
CA GLU A 79 -4.78 -12.31 -0.88
C GLU A 79 -6.13 -12.19 -1.61
N GLU A 80 -6.54 -10.98 -1.97
CA GLU A 80 -7.84 -10.73 -2.58
C GLU A 80 -7.92 -11.20 -4.04
N THR A 81 -6.82 -11.16 -4.80
CA THR A 81 -6.78 -11.76 -6.14
C THR A 81 -6.81 -13.28 -6.06
N SER A 82 -6.02 -13.89 -5.17
CA SER A 82 -5.97 -15.34 -4.96
C SER A 82 -7.31 -15.92 -4.50
N LYS A 83 -8.12 -15.17 -3.75
CA LYS A 83 -9.47 -15.61 -3.36
C LYS A 83 -10.44 -15.70 -4.54
N LYS A 84 -10.26 -14.85 -5.55
CA LYS A 84 -11.14 -14.73 -6.73
C LYS A 84 -10.72 -15.65 -7.86
N ASP A 85 -9.42 -15.89 -8.03
CA ASP A 85 -8.87 -16.68 -9.13
C ASP A 85 -8.02 -17.85 -8.62
N LYS A 86 -8.42 -19.07 -8.99
CA LYS A 86 -7.69 -20.30 -8.66
C LYS A 86 -6.32 -20.35 -9.31
N LEU A 87 -6.16 -19.80 -10.53
CA LEU A 87 -4.87 -19.78 -11.20
C LEU A 87 -3.88 -18.89 -10.46
N GLU A 88 -4.32 -17.70 -10.01
CA GLU A 88 -3.51 -16.83 -9.16
C GLU A 88 -3.15 -17.50 -7.83
N LEU A 89 -4.10 -18.17 -7.19
CA LEU A 89 -3.82 -18.93 -5.96
C LEU A 89 -2.72 -19.98 -6.15
N GLU A 90 -2.82 -20.80 -7.21
CA GLU A 90 -1.82 -21.85 -7.46
C GLU A 90 -0.45 -21.25 -7.83
N LYS A 91 -0.40 -20.15 -8.58
CA LYS A 91 0.86 -19.41 -8.84
C LYS A 91 1.53 -18.96 -7.55
N TRP A 92 0.79 -18.36 -6.61
CA TRP A 92 1.36 -17.90 -5.35
C TRP A 92 1.82 -19.06 -4.46
N LYS A 93 1.09 -20.18 -4.43
CA LYS A 93 1.54 -21.41 -3.74
C LYS A 93 2.83 -21.96 -4.34
N GLU A 94 2.97 -21.96 -5.66
CA GLU A 94 4.20 -22.38 -6.33
C GLU A 94 5.37 -21.45 -5.97
N ILE A 95 5.18 -20.13 -6.03
CA ILE A 95 6.19 -19.14 -5.62
C ILE A 95 6.64 -19.35 -4.17
N ILE A 96 5.71 -19.63 -3.25
CA ILE A 96 6.03 -19.94 -1.84
C ILE A 96 6.91 -21.19 -1.76
N LYS A 97 6.52 -22.28 -2.43
CA LYS A 97 7.24 -23.55 -2.43
C LYS A 97 8.64 -23.40 -3.03
N GLU A 98 8.76 -22.74 -4.18
CA GLU A 98 10.04 -22.50 -4.84
C GLU A 98 10.98 -21.65 -3.98
N THR A 99 10.45 -20.59 -3.36
CA THR A 99 11.25 -19.71 -2.50
C THR A 99 11.76 -20.46 -1.27
N LYS A 100 10.95 -21.36 -0.68
CA LYS A 100 11.38 -22.22 0.42
C LYS A 100 12.49 -23.19 0.00
N VAL A 101 12.32 -23.88 -1.13
CA VAL A 101 13.35 -24.79 -1.68
C VAL A 101 14.65 -24.05 -1.96
N GLU A 102 14.58 -22.82 -2.47
CA GLU A 102 15.76 -21.99 -2.68
C GLU A 102 16.44 -21.61 -1.36
N LEU A 103 15.67 -21.23 -0.34
CA LEU A 103 16.19 -20.91 0.98
C LEU A 103 16.91 -22.11 1.61
N ASP A 104 16.31 -23.30 1.57
CA ASP A 104 16.89 -24.55 2.09
C ASP A 104 18.23 -24.87 1.39
N LYS A 105 18.32 -24.62 0.08
CA LYS A 105 19.58 -24.76 -0.68
C LYS A 105 20.64 -23.76 -0.20
N LEU A 106 20.24 -22.51 0.03
CA LEU A 106 21.15 -21.45 0.50
C LEU A 106 21.62 -21.70 1.93
N GLU A 107 20.85 -22.39 2.78
CA GLU A 107 21.31 -22.80 4.12
C GLU A 107 22.48 -23.79 4.05
N ASN A 108 22.45 -24.71 3.08
CA ASN A 108 23.59 -25.58 2.80
C ASN A 108 24.63 -24.88 1.90
N LYS A 109 25.41 -23.98 2.51
CA LYS A 109 26.45 -23.21 1.83
C LYS A 109 27.40 -24.07 0.99
N ALA A 110 27.86 -25.20 1.52
CA ALA A 110 28.84 -26.06 0.83
C ALA A 110 28.25 -26.63 -0.46
N LYS A 111 27.06 -27.24 -0.38
CA LYS A 111 26.36 -27.81 -1.53
C LYS A 111 25.97 -26.75 -2.55
N TYR A 112 25.52 -25.59 -2.09
CA TYR A 112 25.18 -24.46 -2.97
C TYR A 112 26.38 -23.98 -3.78
N LEU A 113 27.52 -23.73 -3.12
CA LEU A 113 28.74 -23.30 -3.79
C LEU A 113 29.29 -24.37 -4.73
N GLU A 114 29.17 -25.65 -4.38
CA GLU A 114 29.54 -26.77 -5.24
C GLU A 114 28.67 -26.82 -6.51
N GLU A 115 27.35 -26.68 -6.39
CA GLU A 115 26.43 -26.63 -7.53
C GLU A 115 26.73 -25.45 -8.46
N LEU A 116 26.98 -24.25 -7.91
CA LEU A 116 27.37 -23.08 -8.70
C LEU A 116 28.72 -23.28 -9.40
N THR A 117 29.69 -23.85 -8.69
CA THR A 117 31.03 -24.13 -9.25
C THR A 117 30.95 -25.15 -10.37
N LYS A 118 30.10 -26.18 -10.24
CA LYS A 118 29.85 -27.18 -11.28
C LYS A 118 29.21 -26.54 -12.52
N LYS A 119 28.15 -25.75 -12.34
CA LYS A 119 27.50 -25.01 -13.45
C LYS A 119 28.49 -24.08 -14.17
N LYS A 120 29.32 -23.36 -13.40
CA LYS A 120 30.39 -22.52 -13.96
C LYS A 120 31.39 -23.33 -14.78
N LYS A 121 31.81 -24.51 -14.32
CA LYS A 121 32.68 -25.42 -15.08
C LYS A 121 32.03 -25.88 -16.39
N ASP A 122 30.75 -26.23 -16.37
CA ASP A 122 30.04 -26.67 -17.57
C ASP A 122 29.91 -25.55 -18.62
N ILE A 123 29.66 -24.31 -18.18
CA ILE A 123 29.64 -23.14 -19.09
C ILE A 123 31.05 -22.83 -19.61
N THR A 124 32.09 -22.99 -18.78
CA THR A 124 33.48 -22.81 -19.21
C THR A 124 33.81 -23.79 -20.34
N LYS A 125 33.38 -25.06 -20.24
CA LYS A 125 33.54 -26.04 -21.32
C LYS A 125 32.82 -25.64 -22.60
N LYS A 126 31.60 -25.09 -22.51
CA LYS A 126 30.87 -24.58 -23.69
C LYS A 126 31.62 -23.43 -24.37
N ILE A 127 32.24 -22.54 -23.59
CA ILE A 127 33.10 -21.48 -24.14
C ILE A 127 34.32 -22.09 -24.83
N GLU A 128 34.99 -23.07 -24.21
CA GLU A 128 36.12 -23.76 -24.83
C GLU A 128 35.73 -24.49 -26.14
N GLU A 129 34.53 -25.08 -26.19
CA GLU A 129 34.00 -25.69 -27.41
C GLU A 129 33.75 -24.67 -28.51
N ILE A 130 33.13 -23.53 -28.19
CA ILE A 130 32.93 -22.44 -29.14
C ILE A 130 34.27 -21.89 -29.63
N ASP A 131 35.23 -21.67 -28.72
CA ASP A 131 36.57 -21.20 -29.06
C ASP A 131 37.31 -22.18 -29.97
N LYS A 132 37.16 -23.50 -29.76
CA LYS A 132 37.71 -24.52 -30.67
C LYS A 132 37.10 -24.46 -32.07
N ILE A 133 35.78 -24.24 -32.16
CA ILE A 133 35.07 -24.15 -33.44
C ILE A 133 35.48 -22.87 -34.19
N ILE A 134 35.50 -21.71 -33.51
CA ILE A 134 35.85 -20.43 -34.12
C ILE A 134 37.30 -20.43 -34.64
N ASN A 135 38.23 -21.06 -33.90
CA ASN A 135 39.66 -21.06 -34.25
C ASN A 135 40.05 -22.10 -35.33
N ASN A 136 39.14 -22.97 -35.77
CA ASN A 136 39.41 -24.00 -36.78
C ASN A 136 38.43 -23.92 -37.97
N GLN A 137 38.94 -23.57 -39.14
CA GLN A 137 38.13 -23.38 -40.36
C GLN A 137 37.37 -24.64 -40.80
N GLU A 138 37.91 -25.85 -40.58
CA GLU A 138 37.23 -27.10 -40.94
C GLU A 138 36.08 -27.39 -39.97
N LEU A 139 36.30 -27.20 -38.67
CA LEU A 139 35.27 -27.35 -37.65
C LEU A 139 34.15 -26.32 -37.82
N LEU A 140 34.49 -25.07 -38.15
CA LEU A 140 33.51 -24.02 -38.39
C LEU A 140 32.62 -24.32 -39.61
N LYS A 141 33.19 -24.87 -40.69
CA LYS A 141 32.41 -25.32 -41.86
C LYS A 141 31.51 -26.50 -41.51
N LYS A 142 32.02 -27.48 -40.75
CA LYS A 142 31.23 -28.62 -40.31
C LYS A 142 30.06 -28.21 -39.40
N GLU A 143 30.29 -27.32 -38.45
CA GLU A 143 29.24 -26.77 -37.57
C GLU A 143 28.20 -25.98 -38.36
N TYR A 144 28.63 -25.26 -39.41
CA TYR A 144 27.73 -24.57 -40.34
C TYR A 144 26.80 -25.53 -41.07
N ASP A 145 27.35 -26.60 -41.64
CA ASP A 145 26.56 -27.62 -42.35
C ASP A 145 25.61 -28.35 -41.39
N ASP A 146 26.10 -28.72 -40.19
CA ASP A 146 25.31 -29.41 -39.17
C ASP A 146 24.15 -28.56 -38.64
N ARG A 147 24.37 -27.27 -38.33
CA ARG A 147 23.29 -26.37 -37.88
C ARG A 147 22.29 -26.08 -39.00
N ASN A 148 22.74 -25.87 -40.24
CA ASN A 148 21.85 -25.62 -41.37
C ASN A 148 21.03 -26.85 -41.79
N SER A 149 21.51 -28.06 -41.51
CA SER A 149 20.75 -29.29 -41.76
C SER A 149 19.51 -29.42 -40.87
N LYS A 150 19.51 -28.78 -39.69
CA LYS A 150 18.45 -28.83 -38.68
C LYS A 150 17.48 -27.66 -38.74
N LEU A 151 17.78 -26.62 -39.53
CA LEU A 151 16.99 -25.39 -39.60
C LEU A 151 16.01 -25.38 -40.78
N PRO A 152 14.76 -24.93 -40.59
CA PRO A 152 13.83 -24.71 -41.69
C PRO A 152 14.34 -23.63 -42.65
N ASN A 153 13.95 -23.67 -43.93
CA ASN A 153 14.51 -22.82 -45.00
C ASN A 153 14.51 -21.31 -44.69
N LYS A 154 13.54 -20.81 -43.91
CA LYS A 154 13.45 -19.38 -43.52
C LYS A 154 14.47 -18.95 -42.46
N GLU A 155 15.05 -19.91 -41.73
CA GLU A 155 15.96 -19.65 -40.61
C GLU A 155 17.41 -20.09 -40.90
N LYS A 156 17.67 -20.57 -42.13
CA LYS A 156 19.01 -20.99 -42.55
C LYS A 156 20.02 -19.86 -42.41
N ILE A 157 21.20 -20.22 -41.95
CA ILE A 157 22.36 -19.35 -41.86
C ILE A 157 22.92 -19.21 -43.27
N PHE A 158 22.95 -17.98 -43.79
CA PHE A 158 23.27 -17.72 -45.20
C PHE A 158 24.77 -17.74 -45.50
N SER A 159 25.63 -17.69 -44.47
CA SER A 159 27.07 -17.79 -44.65
C SER A 159 27.79 -18.26 -43.39
N VAL A 160 29.00 -18.80 -43.57
CA VAL A 160 29.92 -19.15 -42.48
C VAL A 160 30.25 -17.91 -41.62
N ARG A 161 30.32 -16.72 -42.22
CA ARG A 161 30.52 -15.45 -41.50
C ARG A 161 29.36 -15.12 -40.57
N GLN A 162 28.12 -15.38 -40.99
CA GLN A 162 26.94 -15.20 -40.12
C GLN A 162 26.91 -16.21 -38.97
N LEU A 163 27.36 -17.45 -39.19
CA LEU A 163 27.53 -18.41 -38.10
C LEU A 163 28.57 -17.91 -37.09
N LEU A 164 29.72 -17.41 -37.57
CA LEU A 164 30.78 -16.88 -36.71
C LEU A 164 30.25 -15.75 -35.81
N ASN A 165 29.50 -14.79 -36.35
CA ASN A 165 28.86 -13.74 -35.54
C ASN A 165 27.88 -14.31 -34.50
N LYS A 166 27.09 -15.34 -34.86
CA LYS A 166 26.17 -15.98 -33.90
C LYS A 166 26.93 -16.69 -32.77
N LEU A 167 28.01 -17.40 -33.10
CA LEU A 167 28.88 -18.07 -32.12
C LEU A 167 29.57 -17.07 -31.19
N GLU A 168 29.99 -15.91 -31.70
CA GLU A 168 30.54 -14.84 -30.88
C GLU A 168 29.51 -14.28 -29.88
N VAL A 169 28.26 -14.10 -30.30
CA VAL A 169 27.16 -13.69 -29.39
C VAL A 169 26.86 -14.78 -28.36
N GLU A 170 26.78 -16.06 -28.77
CA GLU A 170 26.60 -17.20 -27.85
C GLU A 170 27.72 -17.26 -26.81
N ARG A 171 28.97 -17.11 -27.25
CA ARG A 171 30.15 -17.05 -26.38
C ARG A 171 30.05 -15.88 -25.40
N GLN A 172 29.69 -14.68 -25.87
CA GLN A 172 29.55 -13.51 -25.02
C GLN A 172 28.46 -13.71 -23.95
N ASN A 173 27.31 -14.30 -24.32
CA ASN A 173 26.26 -14.66 -23.37
C ASN A 173 26.77 -15.62 -22.28
N HIS A 174 27.55 -16.64 -22.65
CA HIS A 174 28.17 -17.56 -21.69
C HIS A 174 29.20 -16.88 -20.78
N VAL A 175 29.99 -15.93 -21.31
CA VAL A 175 30.91 -15.11 -20.49
C VAL A 175 30.12 -14.29 -19.47
N ASP A 176 29.00 -13.69 -19.86
CA ASP A 176 28.15 -12.91 -18.95
C ASP A 176 27.43 -13.80 -17.91
N GLU A 177 27.09 -15.03 -18.25
CA GLU A 177 26.62 -16.03 -17.27
C GLU A 177 27.71 -16.39 -16.25
N ILE A 178 28.96 -16.59 -16.67
CA ILE A 178 30.08 -16.84 -15.75
C ILE A 178 30.27 -15.67 -14.78
N ARG A 179 30.14 -14.43 -15.25
CA ARG A 179 30.22 -13.24 -14.39
C ARG A 179 29.15 -13.29 -13.29
N LYS A 180 27.89 -13.57 -13.65
CA LYS A 180 26.79 -13.74 -12.67
C LYS A 180 27.09 -14.84 -11.65
N TYR A 181 27.68 -15.97 -12.07
CA TYR A 181 28.07 -17.03 -11.15
C TYR A 181 29.20 -16.60 -10.22
N ASN A 182 30.18 -15.84 -10.69
CA ASN A 182 31.25 -15.30 -9.85
C ASN A 182 30.66 -14.41 -8.75
N ASP A 183 29.79 -13.47 -9.13
CA ASP A 183 29.13 -12.57 -8.17
C ASP A 183 28.38 -13.36 -7.08
N LEU A 184 27.67 -14.42 -7.45
CA LEU A 184 26.93 -15.27 -6.51
C LEU A 184 27.82 -16.16 -5.63
N ILE A 185 29.00 -16.55 -6.11
CA ILE A 185 29.98 -17.36 -5.36
C ILE A 185 30.75 -16.48 -4.37
N GLU A 186 31.01 -15.23 -4.73
CA GLU A 186 31.71 -14.29 -3.86
C GLU A 186 30.97 -14.12 -2.52
N PRO A 187 31.70 -13.99 -1.39
CA PRO A 187 31.08 -13.92 -0.06
C PRO A 187 29.99 -12.85 0.03
N LYS A 188 30.23 -11.67 -0.58
CA LYS A 188 29.28 -10.56 -0.59
C LYS A 188 28.00 -10.92 -1.35
N GLY A 189 28.10 -11.41 -2.58
CA GLY A 189 26.92 -11.73 -3.37
C GLY A 189 26.15 -12.95 -2.85
N TYR A 190 26.83 -13.93 -2.23
CA TYR A 190 26.14 -15.01 -1.50
C TYR A 190 25.31 -14.47 -0.33
N VAL A 191 25.89 -13.59 0.50
CA VAL A 191 25.18 -12.97 1.63
C VAL A 191 23.99 -12.14 1.14
N GLU A 192 24.19 -11.30 0.12
CA GLU A 192 23.12 -10.49 -0.48
C GLU A 192 21.98 -11.36 -1.05
N ARG A 193 22.31 -12.45 -1.76
CA ARG A 193 21.30 -13.39 -2.28
C ARG A 193 20.54 -14.06 -1.14
N LYS A 194 21.25 -14.54 -0.12
CA LYS A 194 20.63 -15.20 1.04
C LYS A 194 19.67 -14.26 1.76
N GLU A 195 20.09 -13.03 2.03
CA GLU A 195 19.23 -12.02 2.67
C GLU A 195 18.01 -11.68 1.80
N LYS A 196 18.18 -11.53 0.48
CA LYS A 196 17.06 -11.27 -0.44
C LYS A 196 16.04 -12.39 -0.44
N ILE A 197 16.48 -13.64 -0.50
CA ILE A 197 15.58 -14.82 -0.48
C ILE A 197 14.92 -14.97 0.89
N LYS A 198 15.65 -14.75 1.99
CA LYS A 198 15.10 -14.77 3.33
C LYS A 198 13.99 -13.73 3.50
N ARG A 199 14.23 -12.46 3.12
CA ARG A 199 13.20 -11.41 3.17
C ARG A 199 11.97 -11.74 2.33
N LYS A 200 12.17 -12.28 1.12
CA LYS A 200 11.07 -12.73 0.25
C LYS A 200 10.28 -13.85 0.92
N HIS A 201 10.95 -14.86 1.46
CA HIS A 201 10.32 -15.96 2.17
C HIS A 201 9.53 -15.47 3.39
N ASP A 202 10.13 -14.63 4.22
CA ASP A 202 9.48 -14.06 5.41
C ASP A 202 8.21 -13.30 5.06
N PHE A 203 8.23 -12.48 3.99
CA PHE A 203 7.02 -11.82 3.49
C PHE A 203 5.97 -12.83 3.01
N LEU A 204 6.36 -13.79 2.17
CA LEU A 204 5.45 -14.78 1.60
C LEU A 204 4.77 -15.64 2.67
N GLN A 205 5.46 -15.94 3.78
CA GLN A 205 4.89 -16.66 4.92
C GLN A 205 3.82 -15.85 5.66
N THR A 206 3.82 -14.51 5.53
CA THR A 206 2.76 -13.68 6.12
C THR A 206 1.47 -13.68 5.31
N LEU A 207 1.47 -14.21 4.08
CA LEU A 207 0.30 -14.22 3.20
C LEU A 207 -0.71 -15.27 3.68
N GLU A 208 -1.97 -14.85 3.80
CA GLU A 208 -3.05 -15.74 4.23
C GLU A 208 -3.92 -16.14 3.03
N LEU A 209 -3.36 -17.00 2.18
CA LEU A 209 -3.96 -17.41 0.90
C LEU A 209 -5.17 -18.36 1.07
N GLU A 210 -5.29 -19.01 2.22
CA GLU A 210 -6.38 -19.94 2.52
C GLU A 210 -7.52 -19.22 3.25
N ARG A 211 -8.76 -19.49 2.83
CA ARG A 211 -9.96 -18.77 3.26
C ARG A 211 -10.18 -18.93 4.77
N LYS A 212 -9.91 -17.87 5.53
CA LYS A 212 -10.57 -17.62 6.81
C LYS A 212 -11.40 -16.35 6.69
N GLU A 213 -12.64 -16.41 7.14
CA GLU A 213 -13.61 -15.32 7.05
C GLU A 213 -13.27 -14.14 7.98
N GLU A 214 -12.30 -14.30 8.88
CA GLU A 214 -11.90 -13.33 9.92
C GLU A 214 -10.69 -12.45 9.58
N GLN A 215 -10.17 -12.51 8.34
CA GLN A 215 -8.93 -11.83 7.93
C GLN A 215 -9.04 -10.30 7.90
N THR A 216 -8.86 -9.71 9.07
CA THR A 216 -9.07 -8.28 9.33
C THR A 216 -7.82 -7.59 9.85
N GLU A 217 -6.81 -8.34 10.32
CA GLU A 217 -5.61 -7.77 10.95
C GLU A 217 -4.81 -6.88 9.99
N SER A 218 -4.55 -7.31 8.75
CA SER A 218 -3.87 -6.47 7.75
C SER A 218 -4.63 -5.17 7.46
N ILE A 219 -5.97 -5.20 7.51
CA ILE A 219 -6.80 -4.01 7.30
C ILE A 219 -6.71 -3.08 8.52
N VAL A 220 -6.79 -3.64 9.73
CA VAL A 220 -6.61 -2.88 10.98
C VAL A 220 -5.22 -2.24 11.01
N GLU A 221 -4.18 -2.98 10.61
CA GLU A 221 -2.83 -2.47 10.53
C GLU A 221 -2.71 -1.34 9.50
N LEU A 222 -3.34 -1.49 8.33
CA LEU A 222 -3.41 -0.42 7.32
C LEU A 222 -4.06 0.84 7.88
N CYS A 223 -5.21 0.71 8.56
CA CYS A 223 -5.91 1.82 9.19
C CYS A 223 -5.05 2.50 10.27
N ARG A 224 -4.30 1.72 11.07
CA ARG A 224 -3.39 2.25 12.08
C ARG A 224 -2.29 3.10 11.44
N VAL A 225 -1.63 2.58 10.40
CA VAL A 225 -0.55 3.31 9.71
C VAL A 225 -1.10 4.53 8.96
N PHE A 226 -2.33 4.44 8.42
CA PHE A 226 -3.03 5.58 7.88
C PHE A 226 -3.20 6.68 8.93
N LEU A 227 -3.70 6.36 10.13
CA LEU A 227 -3.89 7.35 11.20
C LEU A 227 -2.56 7.97 11.66
N GLU A 228 -1.47 7.20 11.69
CA GLU A 228 -0.13 7.75 11.91
C GLU A 228 0.26 8.77 10.85
N CYS A 229 0.03 8.46 9.57
CA CYS A 229 0.31 9.35 8.45
C CYS A 229 -0.64 10.57 8.46
N PHE A 230 -1.90 10.36 8.82
CA PHE A 230 -2.92 11.41 8.88
C PHE A 230 -2.57 12.47 9.92
N LYS A 231 -2.03 12.08 11.09
CA LYS A 231 -1.47 13.03 12.06
C LYS A 231 -0.36 13.90 11.45
N ILE A 232 0.48 13.35 10.58
CA ILE A 232 1.50 14.13 9.86
C ILE A 232 0.87 15.11 8.88
N ILE A 233 -0.19 14.70 8.16
CA ILE A 233 -0.96 15.59 7.28
C ILE A 233 -1.46 16.78 8.10
N ILE A 234 -2.17 16.52 9.20
CA ILE A 234 -2.70 17.58 10.10
C ILE A 234 -1.60 18.54 10.54
N MET A 235 -0.46 18.02 10.98
CA MET A 235 0.65 18.85 11.47
C MET A 235 1.24 19.74 10.36
N LYS A 236 1.41 19.19 9.15
CA LYS A 236 1.96 19.90 7.98
C LYS A 236 0.99 20.93 7.39
N THR A 237 -0.32 20.76 7.59
CA THR A 237 -1.32 21.70 7.08
C THR A 237 -1.13 23.10 7.66
N ALA A 238 -1.07 24.09 6.78
CA ALA A 238 -0.91 25.51 7.11
C ALA A 238 -2.11 26.38 6.68
N ILE A 239 -3.03 25.84 5.87
CA ILE A 239 -4.19 26.55 5.33
C ILE A 239 -5.45 26.15 6.10
N LYS A 240 -6.26 27.13 6.52
CA LYS A 240 -7.50 26.90 7.29
C LYS A 240 -8.48 25.96 6.56
N GLN A 241 -8.67 26.18 5.25
CA GLN A 241 -9.56 25.35 4.42
C GLN A 241 -9.14 23.88 4.40
N ASP A 242 -7.84 23.60 4.40
CA ASP A 242 -7.32 22.24 4.43
C ASP A 242 -7.53 21.56 5.79
N ILE A 243 -7.57 22.32 6.89
CA ILE A 243 -7.97 21.75 8.20
C ILE A 243 -9.44 21.35 8.20
N ILE A 244 -10.32 22.16 7.60
CA ILE A 244 -11.73 21.78 7.42
C ILE A 244 -11.82 20.51 6.57
N LYS A 245 -11.04 20.42 5.49
CA LYS A 245 -10.94 19.21 4.66
C LYS A 245 -10.50 18.00 5.49
N CYS A 246 -9.48 18.13 6.34
CA CYS A 246 -9.07 17.05 7.25
C CYS A 246 -10.21 16.62 8.20
N ILE A 247 -11.04 17.55 8.70
CA ILE A 247 -12.20 17.20 9.53
C ILE A 247 -13.18 16.33 8.74
N TYR A 248 -13.49 16.68 7.50
CA TYR A 248 -14.30 15.83 6.63
C TYR A 248 -13.63 14.47 6.36
N GLU A 249 -12.37 14.46 5.94
CA GLU A 249 -11.65 13.21 5.63
C GLU A 249 -11.63 12.24 6.81
N LEU A 250 -11.33 12.72 8.02
CA LEU A 250 -11.33 11.86 9.22
C LEU A 250 -12.73 11.35 9.56
N ARG A 251 -13.76 12.20 9.43
CA ARG A 251 -15.16 11.78 9.61
C ARG A 251 -15.51 10.68 8.62
N TYR A 252 -15.31 10.91 7.33
CA TYR A 252 -15.64 9.91 6.30
C TYR A 252 -14.86 8.62 6.50
N TYR A 253 -13.57 8.70 6.79
CA TYR A 253 -12.74 7.53 7.05
C TYR A 253 -13.28 6.68 8.21
N ARG A 254 -13.70 7.32 9.31
CA ARG A 254 -14.32 6.65 10.47
C ARG A 254 -15.58 5.88 10.10
N PHE A 255 -16.35 6.36 9.13
CA PHE A 255 -17.61 5.76 8.70
C PHE A 255 -17.48 4.78 7.53
N ILE A 256 -16.29 4.57 6.97
CA ILE A 256 -16.09 3.54 5.94
C ILE A 256 -16.55 2.17 6.51
N PRO A 257 -17.36 1.40 5.76
CA PRO A 257 -17.72 0.05 6.18
C PRO A 257 -16.48 -0.83 6.36
N PHE A 258 -16.39 -1.51 7.50
CA PHE A 258 -15.35 -2.48 7.79
C PHE A 258 -15.80 -3.90 7.41
N ASP A 259 -17.08 -4.17 7.65
CA ASP A 259 -17.82 -5.34 7.17
C ASP A 259 -19.27 -4.92 6.83
N LYS A 260 -20.20 -5.88 6.75
CA LYS A 260 -21.60 -5.62 6.39
C LYS A 260 -22.40 -4.89 7.48
N GLU A 261 -21.94 -4.95 8.73
CA GLU A 261 -22.64 -4.47 9.93
C GLU A 261 -21.88 -3.34 10.63
N THR A 262 -20.55 -3.32 10.53
CA THR A 262 -19.69 -2.40 11.26
C THR A 262 -18.90 -1.47 10.35
N SER A 263 -18.52 -0.32 10.91
CA SER A 263 -17.66 0.70 10.32
C SER A 263 -16.31 0.75 11.06
N ILE A 264 -15.29 1.32 10.43
CA ILE A 264 -13.92 1.35 10.98
C ILE A 264 -13.88 1.97 12.39
N LYS A 265 -14.70 2.99 12.68
CA LYS A 265 -14.76 3.61 14.03
C LYS A 265 -15.24 2.67 15.14
N GLN A 266 -15.93 1.58 14.81
CA GLN A 266 -16.43 0.60 15.80
C GLN A 266 -15.36 -0.44 16.17
N ILE A 267 -14.20 -0.42 15.50
CA ILE A 267 -13.11 -1.36 15.75
C ILE A 267 -12.33 -0.94 17.00
N LYS A 268 -12.50 -1.72 18.07
CA LYS A 268 -11.95 -1.42 19.41
C LYS A 268 -10.43 -1.20 19.40
N THR A 269 -9.69 -1.95 18.58
CA THR A 269 -8.22 -1.88 18.48
C THR A 269 -7.70 -0.65 17.75
N LEU A 270 -8.59 0.16 17.15
CA LEU A 270 -8.28 1.45 16.51
C LEU A 270 -8.75 2.65 17.34
N LYS A 271 -9.47 2.43 18.44
CA LYS A 271 -10.10 3.49 19.22
C LYS A 271 -9.06 4.52 19.69
N LYS A 272 -7.94 4.05 20.23
CA LYS A 272 -6.88 4.92 20.74
C LYS A 272 -6.31 5.80 19.64
N GLU A 273 -6.02 5.22 18.48
CA GLU A 273 -5.43 5.92 17.34
C GLU A 273 -6.40 6.94 16.73
N PHE A 274 -7.69 6.65 16.71
CA PHE A 274 -8.71 7.64 16.35
C PHE A 274 -8.79 8.76 17.38
N ASP A 275 -8.84 8.45 18.68
CA ASP A 275 -8.92 9.44 19.75
C ASP A 275 -7.72 10.39 19.68
N GLU A 276 -6.50 9.88 19.52
CA GLU A 276 -5.30 10.68 19.33
C GLU A 276 -5.37 11.56 18.07
N SER A 277 -5.88 11.04 16.95
CA SER A 277 -6.01 11.79 15.70
C SER A 277 -7.06 12.89 15.81
N MET A 278 -8.17 12.63 16.51
CA MET A 278 -9.23 13.61 16.77
C MET A 278 -8.74 14.74 17.67
N VAL A 279 -8.00 14.41 18.74
CA VAL A 279 -7.35 15.42 19.60
C VAL A 279 -6.38 16.27 18.79
N THR A 280 -5.47 15.64 18.04
CA THR A 280 -4.48 16.35 17.21
C THR A 280 -5.15 17.32 16.23
N LEU A 281 -6.23 16.89 15.57
CA LEU A 281 -6.97 17.70 14.62
C LEU A 281 -7.74 18.84 15.29
N TYR A 282 -8.39 18.57 16.43
CA TYR A 282 -9.09 19.58 17.21
C TYR A 282 -8.14 20.69 17.69
N GLU A 283 -7.00 20.31 18.27
CA GLU A 283 -6.00 21.27 18.76
C GLU A 283 -5.45 22.12 17.62
N LYS A 284 -5.13 21.50 16.48
CA LYS A 284 -4.70 22.21 15.27
C LYS A 284 -5.77 23.18 14.76
N ALA A 285 -7.04 22.75 14.74
CA ALA A 285 -8.16 23.58 14.29
C ALA A 285 -8.40 24.79 15.22
N ARG A 286 -8.30 24.61 16.54
CA ARG A 286 -8.35 25.73 17.50
C ARG A 286 -7.18 26.69 17.33
N ALA A 287 -5.95 26.17 17.25
CA ALA A 287 -4.75 26.98 17.10
C ALA A 287 -4.77 27.83 15.82
N MET A 288 -5.41 27.33 14.76
CA MET A 288 -5.58 28.05 13.50
C MET A 288 -6.86 28.90 13.42
N HIS A 289 -7.64 29.00 14.51
CA HIS A 289 -8.93 29.70 14.52
C HIS A 289 -9.84 29.25 13.36
N VAL A 290 -9.95 27.93 13.17
CA VAL A 290 -10.87 27.30 12.21
C VAL A 290 -12.20 26.99 12.90
N ILE A 291 -12.14 26.69 14.20
CA ILE A 291 -13.29 26.43 15.06
C ILE A 291 -13.36 27.43 16.21
N GLU A 292 -14.56 27.89 16.53
CA GLU A 292 -14.86 28.70 17.71
C GLU A 292 -15.06 27.85 18.97
N ASP A 293 -14.77 28.45 20.11
CA ASP A 293 -15.06 27.85 21.40
C ASP A 293 -16.54 28.02 21.76
N VAL A 294 -17.20 26.89 22.06
CA VAL A 294 -18.57 26.83 22.59
C VAL A 294 -18.58 27.20 24.08
N THR A 295 -17.50 26.90 24.78
CA THR A 295 -17.31 27.23 26.19
C THR A 295 -15.85 27.56 26.52
N LYS A 296 -15.66 28.29 27.62
CA LYS A 296 -14.34 28.63 28.16
C LYS A 296 -13.67 27.45 28.89
N ASP A 297 -14.40 26.40 29.24
CA ASP A 297 -13.82 25.20 29.83
C ASP A 297 -13.25 24.30 28.73
N GLU A 298 -11.94 24.12 28.69
CA GLU A 298 -11.27 23.43 27.58
C GLU A 298 -11.72 21.97 27.41
N LYS A 299 -11.94 21.28 28.54
CA LYS A 299 -12.33 19.87 28.54
C LYS A 299 -13.75 19.73 28.00
N ALA A 300 -14.69 20.52 28.51
CA ALA A 300 -16.06 20.54 28.02
C ALA A 300 -16.15 20.98 26.57
N ASN A 301 -15.33 21.96 26.16
CA ASN A 301 -15.26 22.41 24.78
C ASN A 301 -14.85 21.27 23.84
N TYR A 302 -13.80 20.51 24.21
CA TYR A 302 -13.40 19.34 23.44
C TYR A 302 -14.49 18.26 23.39
N GLU A 303 -15.11 17.93 24.54
CA GLU A 303 -16.17 16.91 24.60
C GLU A 303 -17.39 17.26 23.74
N ILE A 304 -17.73 18.55 23.65
CA ILE A 304 -18.82 19.06 22.81
C ILE A 304 -18.40 19.05 21.34
N VAL A 305 -17.29 19.69 21.00
CA VAL A 305 -16.86 19.88 19.61
C VAL A 305 -16.45 18.55 18.97
N SER A 306 -15.81 17.63 19.69
CA SER A 306 -15.40 16.33 19.15
C SER A 306 -16.58 15.49 18.62
N LYS A 307 -17.83 15.77 19.02
CA LYS A 307 -19.03 15.11 18.48
C LYS A 307 -19.24 15.33 16.99
N ILE A 308 -18.63 16.36 16.39
CA ILE A 308 -18.63 16.53 14.93
C ILE A 308 -18.05 15.30 14.23
N PHE A 309 -17.06 14.63 14.84
CA PHE A 309 -16.41 13.47 14.24
C PHE A 309 -17.36 12.28 14.09
N ASP A 310 -18.40 12.22 14.92
CA ASP A 310 -19.45 11.18 14.91
C ASP A 310 -20.74 11.63 14.22
N SER A 311 -20.81 12.86 13.72
CA SER A 311 -21.96 13.38 13.00
C SER A 311 -22.00 12.87 11.55
N LYS A 312 -23.21 12.70 11.00
CA LYS A 312 -23.47 12.50 9.56
C LYS A 312 -24.02 13.76 8.85
N MET A 313 -23.83 14.94 9.44
CA MET A 313 -24.13 16.21 8.76
C MET A 313 -23.34 16.33 7.45
N ILE A 314 -24.01 16.76 6.38
CA ILE A 314 -23.41 16.89 5.05
C ILE A 314 -22.52 18.14 4.98
N ASP A 315 -23.03 19.30 5.41
CA ASP A 315 -22.27 20.54 5.44
C ASP A 315 -22.04 21.02 6.88
N LEU A 316 -20.77 21.00 7.28
CA LEU A 316 -20.33 21.55 8.56
C LEU A 316 -20.12 23.07 8.54
N ASN A 317 -19.98 23.71 7.38
CA ASN A 317 -19.60 25.14 7.34
C ASN A 317 -20.68 26.04 7.97
N ASN A 318 -21.94 25.60 7.90
CA ASN A 318 -23.09 26.30 8.47
C ASN A 318 -23.58 25.68 9.78
N MET A 319 -22.75 24.82 10.39
CA MET A 319 -23.09 24.15 11.62
C MET A 319 -23.17 25.13 12.78
N VAL A 320 -24.26 25.03 13.55
CA VAL A 320 -24.46 25.82 14.75
C VAL A 320 -24.68 24.92 15.95
N ILE A 321 -23.99 25.23 17.04
CA ILE A 321 -24.16 24.58 18.34
C ILE A 321 -24.93 25.53 19.25
N GLU A 322 -26.08 25.08 19.73
CA GLU A 322 -26.89 25.81 20.72
C GLU A 322 -26.92 25.04 22.04
N THR A 323 -26.95 25.79 23.14
CA THR A 323 -27.05 25.21 24.49
C THR A 323 -28.38 25.60 25.11
N LYS A 324 -29.13 24.59 25.57
CA LYS A 324 -30.46 24.77 26.16
C LYS A 324 -30.51 24.11 27.54
N VAL A 325 -31.11 24.78 28.51
CA VAL A 325 -31.35 24.20 29.84
C VAL A 325 -32.84 23.92 29.97
N GLU A 326 -33.20 22.65 30.19
CA GLU A 326 -34.58 22.21 30.42
C GLU A 326 -34.63 21.36 31.68
N ASN A 327 -35.55 21.68 32.60
CA ASN A 327 -35.73 20.95 33.87
C ASN A 327 -34.43 20.78 34.68
N GLY A 328 -33.55 21.80 34.66
CA GLY A 328 -32.25 21.78 35.33
C GLY A 328 -31.17 20.94 34.65
N ARG A 329 -31.46 20.35 33.49
CA ARG A 329 -30.50 19.57 32.68
C ARG A 329 -30.03 20.38 31.48
N LEU A 330 -28.76 20.23 31.13
CA LEU A 330 -28.14 20.91 30.02
C LEU A 330 -28.15 20.04 28.77
N PHE A 331 -28.66 20.59 27.68
CA PHE A 331 -28.73 19.96 26.36
C PHE A 331 -27.89 20.76 25.38
N ILE A 332 -27.06 20.05 24.62
CA ILE A 332 -26.29 20.58 23.51
C ILE A 332 -26.97 20.14 22.22
N GLN A 333 -27.41 21.11 21.44
CA GLN A 333 -28.17 20.92 20.21
C GLN A 333 -27.29 21.28 19.02
N TYR A 334 -27.22 20.37 18.06
CA TYR A 334 -26.40 20.48 16.87
C TYR A 334 -27.31 20.72 15.67
N TYR A 335 -27.13 21.85 15.00
CA TYR A 335 -27.92 22.26 13.86
C TYR A 335 -27.09 22.27 12.58
N ASP A 336 -27.63 21.70 11.50
CA ASP A 336 -27.20 22.00 10.14
C ASP A 336 -28.11 23.10 9.61
N THR A 337 -27.58 24.33 9.49
CA THR A 337 -28.36 25.55 9.26
C THR A 337 -29.48 25.73 10.30
N ASN A 338 -30.72 25.42 9.94
CA ASN A 338 -31.90 25.51 10.81
C ASN A 338 -32.49 24.13 11.17
N ILE A 339 -31.89 23.04 10.69
CA ILE A 339 -32.36 21.67 10.91
C ILE A 339 -31.65 21.11 12.14
N LEU A 340 -32.43 20.68 13.14
CA LEU A 340 -31.89 20.01 14.32
C LEU A 340 -31.49 18.58 13.95
N GLU A 341 -30.19 18.30 14.01
CA GLU A 341 -29.62 17.01 13.60
C GLU A 341 -29.36 16.10 14.81
N ASN A 342 -28.94 16.68 15.94
CA ASN A 342 -28.62 15.90 17.12
C ASN A 342 -28.83 16.70 18.42
N VAL A 343 -29.15 15.99 19.50
CA VAL A 343 -29.27 16.52 20.85
C VAL A 343 -28.55 15.60 21.81
N ILE A 344 -27.68 16.16 22.64
CA ILE A 344 -26.94 15.43 23.66
C ILE A 344 -27.20 16.08 25.01
N GLU A 345 -27.59 15.27 25.99
CA GLU A 345 -27.60 15.69 27.39
C GLU A 345 -26.15 15.74 27.88
N TYR A 346 -25.70 16.94 28.28
CA TYR A 346 -24.35 17.14 28.80
C TYR A 346 -24.40 17.19 30.32
N GLN A 347 -23.72 16.22 30.94
CA GLN A 347 -23.59 16.09 32.38
C GLN A 347 -22.24 16.66 32.82
N SER A 348 -22.27 17.59 33.76
CA SER A 348 -21.06 18.17 34.34
C SER A 348 -21.22 18.32 35.83
N ASP A 349 -20.18 17.93 36.57
CA ASP A 349 -20.11 18.12 38.02
C ASP A 349 -19.86 19.59 38.42
N LYS A 350 -19.68 20.48 37.43
CA LYS A 350 -19.35 21.90 37.63
C LYS A 350 -20.29 22.80 36.85
N THR A 351 -20.50 24.02 37.33
CA THR A 351 -21.20 25.06 36.57
C THR A 351 -20.31 25.56 35.44
N ILE A 352 -20.71 25.29 34.19
CA ILE A 352 -19.97 25.70 33.00
C ILE A 352 -20.71 26.84 32.30
N LYS A 353 -19.98 27.92 31.98
CA LYS A 353 -20.53 29.02 31.18
C LYS A 353 -20.44 28.65 29.69
N LEU A 354 -21.60 28.54 29.05
CA LEU A 354 -21.72 28.18 27.64
C LEU A 354 -22.21 29.39 26.82
N ASN A 355 -21.73 29.47 25.59
CA ASN A 355 -22.28 30.39 24.61
C ASN A 355 -23.65 29.87 24.16
N LYS A 356 -24.68 30.73 24.19
CA LYS A 356 -26.07 30.35 23.89
C LYS A 356 -26.21 29.73 22.49
N LYS A 357 -25.48 30.29 21.52
CA LYS A 357 -25.47 29.89 20.10
C LYS A 357 -24.09 30.20 19.54
N THR A 358 -23.45 29.22 18.90
CA THR A 358 -22.10 29.32 18.35
C THR A 358 -22.07 28.75 16.94
N LYS A 359 -21.74 29.58 15.93
CA LYS A 359 -21.36 29.06 14.62
C LYS A 359 -19.98 28.44 14.76
N LEU A 360 -19.86 27.14 14.54
CA LEU A 360 -18.63 26.43 14.91
C LEU A 360 -17.47 26.79 14.00
N PHE A 361 -17.68 26.86 12.68
CA PHE A 361 -16.63 27.13 11.70
C PHE A 361 -16.58 28.61 11.31
N VAL A 362 -15.37 29.17 11.24
CA VAL A 362 -15.08 30.60 11.01
C VAL A 362 -14.55 30.89 9.64
#